data_AF-A0A498NTU3-F1
#
_entry.id   AF-A0A498NTU3-F1
#
_cell.length_a   1.000
_cell.length_b   1.000
_cell.length_c   1.000
_cell.angle_alpha   90.00
_cell.angle_beta   90.00
_cell.angle_gamma   90.00
#
_symmetry.space_group_name_H-M   'P 1'
#
loop_
_entity.id
_entity.type
_entity.pdbx_description
1 polymer ?
#
loop_
_entity_poly.entity_id
_entity_poly.type
_entity_poly.pdbx_seq_one_letter_code
_entity_poly.pdbx_strand_id
1 'polypeptide(L)'
;MEGLGELICRNCKMAFHSSALLDKHKAKFCIGTDLKDPMALWRLRRFTQTEKAAVKTVHPTRARTPDLIIIKEQRNHQMDERESAQGNVSENTALNKLTEEFQKLRMSFEQNLPRRQTELSEEQASLQQRADEQRALHEQKLAEIRAHNHHLEKQRQEIEEQLAELAGRERTVHLEEVLQELRHQEQRNEEVLHQLSSHINSMKGPNPSEVPSNPPEEKKTQHVTFDLISSVDGPLSAQIRALRLAYMQSGGSDPEVLAHMHDLQAEALTLEQAKHKAEGKTKERRMKSPHRVLDPDILTVEQENQRLEEEIFRIQLAREKHKGEHGLIDIQTDHIHQMASLQAEIAFLRREIEKGRERRPRHPQTPLQVFPSLPLDQSSKQPSLMGSHVIDPMETLGHAPYDPV
;
A
#
# COMPACT_ATOMS: atom_id res chain seq x y z
N MET A 1 3.76 36.62 22.19
CA MET A 1 2.57 35.77 22.41
C MET A 1 2.70 34.59 21.48
N GLU A 2 2.83 33.34 21.88
CA GLU A 2 2.99 32.63 23.15
C GLU A 2 2.97 31.17 22.67
N GLY A 3 3.92 30.33 23.08
CA GLY A 3 4.08 29.00 22.50
C GLY A 3 2.78 28.20 22.61
N LEU A 4 2.15 27.92 21.45
CA LEU A 4 1.12 26.89 21.35
C LEU A 4 1.84 25.57 21.59
N GLY A 5 1.85 25.16 22.86
CA GLY A 5 2.51 23.93 23.30
C GLY A 5 2.08 22.78 22.42
N GLU A 6 3.06 22.11 21.83
CA GLU A 6 2.85 20.91 21.04
C GLU A 6 2.11 19.86 21.90
N LEU A 7 0.87 19.55 21.51
CA LEU A 7 0.06 18.56 22.19
C LEU A 7 0.51 17.17 21.74
N ILE A 8 1.20 16.46 22.62
CA ILE A 8 1.78 15.16 22.31
C ILE A 8 0.80 14.04 22.66
N CYS A 9 0.58 13.13 21.72
CA CYS A 9 -0.13 11.89 21.97
C CYS A 9 0.72 10.96 22.85
N ARG A 10 0.25 10.63 24.05
CA ARG A 10 1.01 9.77 24.99
C ARG A 10 1.22 8.34 24.48
N ASN A 11 0.42 7.90 23.52
CA ASN A 11 0.39 6.52 23.04
C ASN A 11 1.36 6.30 21.87
N CYS A 12 1.48 7.25 20.94
CA CYS A 12 2.38 7.16 19.78
C CYS A 12 3.46 8.26 19.73
N LYS A 13 3.49 9.15 20.73
CA LYS A 13 4.42 10.28 20.87
C LYS A 13 4.43 11.30 19.72
N MET A 14 3.40 11.31 18.86
CA MET A 14 3.24 12.34 17.83
C MET A 14 2.77 13.67 18.43
N ALA A 15 3.36 14.77 17.96
CA ALA A 15 3.03 16.14 18.35
C ALA A 15 1.98 16.76 17.42
N PHE A 16 1.03 17.52 18.00
CA PHE A 16 -0.04 18.17 17.26
C PHE A 16 -0.19 19.64 17.69
N HIS A 17 -0.47 20.49 16.72
CA HIS A 17 -0.64 21.93 16.91
C HIS A 17 -2.05 22.31 17.41
N SER A 18 -2.99 21.35 17.49
CA SER A 18 -4.34 21.56 18.01
C SER A 18 -4.91 20.33 18.70
N SER A 19 -5.75 20.55 19.71
CA SER A 19 -6.44 19.48 20.44
C SER A 19 -7.36 18.67 19.52
N ALA A 20 -8.04 19.34 18.59
CA ALA A 20 -8.91 18.68 17.61
C ALA A 20 -8.17 17.68 16.71
N LEU A 21 -6.91 17.96 16.34
CA LEU A 21 -6.08 17.02 15.56
C LEU A 21 -5.60 15.85 16.42
N LEU A 22 -5.19 16.12 17.66
CA LEU A 22 -4.84 15.07 18.61
C LEU A 22 -6.02 14.13 18.89
N ASP A 23 -7.23 14.65 19.04
CA ASP A 23 -8.42 13.86 19.32
C ASP A 23 -8.84 13.02 18.10
N LYS A 24 -8.79 13.58 16.89
CA LYS A 24 -8.98 12.82 15.65
C LYS A 24 -7.93 11.71 15.49
N HIS A 25 -6.68 12.02 15.84
CA HIS A 25 -5.60 11.04 15.83
C HIS A 25 -5.89 9.90 16.82
N LYS A 26 -6.21 10.21 18.09
CA LYS A 26 -6.58 9.20 19.10
C LYS A 26 -7.74 8.32 18.66
N ALA A 27 -8.76 8.89 18.01
CA ALA A 27 -9.98 8.17 17.62
C ALA A 27 -9.81 7.27 16.39
N LYS A 28 -8.88 7.59 15.48
CA LYS A 28 -8.85 6.96 14.13
C LYS A 28 -7.48 6.47 13.68
N PHE A 29 -6.40 7.03 14.22
CA PHE A 29 -5.06 6.89 13.66
C PHE A 29 -4.00 6.55 14.69
N CYS A 30 -4.35 6.47 15.98
CA CYS A 30 -3.38 6.22 17.02
C CYS A 30 -3.06 4.73 17.09
N ILE A 31 -1.79 4.41 16.82
CA ILE A 31 -1.25 3.05 16.74
C ILE A 31 -0.92 2.50 18.15
N GLY A 32 -1.03 3.33 19.21
CA GLY A 32 -0.49 3.02 20.54
C GLY A 32 -1.50 2.62 21.63
N THR A 33 -2.75 2.30 21.29
CA THR A 33 -3.70 1.68 22.24
C THR A 33 -4.37 0.49 21.58
N ASP A 34 -4.02 -0.71 22.07
CA ASP A 34 -4.64 -2.00 21.74
C ASP A 34 -4.93 -2.27 20.26
N LEU A 35 -3.88 -2.23 19.44
CA LEU A 35 -3.89 -2.91 18.15
C LEU A 35 -3.70 -4.43 18.36
N LYS A 36 -4.75 -5.08 18.86
CA LYS A 36 -5.01 -6.45 18.40
C LYS A 36 -5.81 -6.33 17.10
N ASP A 37 -5.10 -6.60 16.01
CA ASP A 37 -5.62 -6.92 14.68
C ASP A 37 -5.99 -5.73 13.73
N PRO A 38 -5.11 -5.42 12.76
CA PRO A 38 -5.40 -4.52 11.63
C PRO A 38 -6.63 -4.92 10.80
N MET A 39 -7.09 -6.18 10.87
CA MET A 39 -8.31 -6.63 10.18
C MET A 39 -9.61 -6.15 10.85
N ALA A 40 -9.58 -5.72 12.11
CA ALA A 40 -10.80 -5.26 12.82
C ALA A 40 -11.30 -3.89 12.32
N LEU A 41 -10.38 -2.99 11.92
CA LEU A 41 -10.73 -1.68 11.35
C LEU A 41 -11.43 -1.79 9.98
N TRP A 42 -11.05 -2.79 9.19
CA TRP A 42 -11.70 -3.09 7.91
C TRP A 42 -13.09 -3.71 8.09
N ARG A 43 -13.31 -4.46 9.18
CA ARG A 43 -14.64 -5.00 9.52
C ARG A 43 -15.61 -3.90 9.96
N LEU A 44 -15.18 -2.95 10.80
CA LEU A 44 -16.09 -1.90 11.30
C LEU A 44 -16.58 -0.95 10.19
N ARG A 45 -15.78 -0.74 9.14
CA ARG A 45 -16.19 0.02 7.95
C ARG A 45 -17.22 -0.72 7.07
N ARG A 46 -17.36 -2.04 7.23
CA ARG A 46 -18.36 -2.87 6.54
C ARG A 46 -19.69 -3.00 7.30
N PHE A 47 -19.70 -2.74 8.61
CA PHE A 47 -20.90 -2.87 9.46
C PHE A 47 -21.79 -1.62 9.51
N THR A 48 -21.27 -0.42 9.27
CA THR A 48 -22.11 0.80 9.26
C THR A 48 -22.93 0.99 7.98
N GLN A 49 -22.68 0.17 6.94
CA GLN A 49 -23.39 0.24 5.66
C GLN A 49 -24.39 -0.92 5.45
N THR A 50 -24.41 -1.92 6.33
CA THR A 50 -25.19 -3.16 6.17
C THR A 50 -26.45 -3.25 7.04
N GLU A 51 -26.73 -2.27 7.91
CA GLU A 51 -27.92 -2.30 8.80
C GLU A 51 -29.27 -1.92 8.14
N LYS A 52 -29.35 -1.78 6.80
CA LYS A 52 -30.63 -1.56 6.10
C LYS A 52 -31.08 -2.70 5.19
N ALA A 53 -30.34 -3.82 5.16
CA ALA A 53 -30.66 -4.95 4.27
C ALA A 53 -30.72 -6.27 5.04
N ALA A 54 -31.63 -6.37 6.01
CA ALA A 54 -31.99 -7.62 6.65
C ALA A 54 -33.49 -7.91 6.46
N VAL A 55 -33.88 -8.20 5.21
CA VAL A 55 -35.13 -8.94 4.93
C VAL A 55 -34.73 -10.33 4.46
N LYS A 56 -35.11 -11.30 5.29
CA LYS A 56 -34.77 -12.72 5.25
C LYS A 56 -35.00 -13.35 3.86
N THR A 57 -33.93 -13.85 3.26
CA THR A 57 -33.99 -14.83 2.17
C THR A 57 -33.99 -16.22 2.79
N VAL A 58 -35.13 -16.91 2.73
CA VAL A 58 -35.24 -18.35 3.04
C VAL A 58 -35.19 -19.10 1.71
N HIS A 59 -34.24 -20.01 1.58
CA HIS A 59 -34.11 -20.94 0.45
C HIS A 59 -35.37 -21.84 0.31
N PRO A 60 -35.83 -22.17 -0.92
CA PRO A 60 -36.85 -23.18 -1.09
C PRO A 60 -36.21 -24.58 -1.11
N THR A 61 -36.43 -25.35 -0.05
CA THR A 61 -36.15 -26.78 -0.02
C THR A 61 -37.24 -27.52 -0.81
N ARG A 62 -36.79 -28.33 -1.78
CA ARG A 62 -37.56 -29.34 -2.51
C ARG A 62 -38.35 -30.23 -1.52
N ALA A 63 -39.67 -30.27 -1.67
CA ALA A 63 -40.52 -31.34 -1.12
C ALA A 63 -41.45 -31.87 -2.23
N ARG A 64 -41.41 -33.18 -2.37
CA ARG A 64 -42.01 -34.04 -3.39
C ARG A 64 -43.46 -34.30 -2.98
N THR A 65 -44.43 -34.00 -3.85
CA THR A 65 -45.84 -34.37 -3.69
C THR A 65 -46.05 -35.83 -4.07
N PRO A 66 -46.71 -36.61 -3.21
CA PRO A 66 -47.78 -37.49 -3.70
C PRO A 66 -48.99 -37.42 -2.77
N ASP A 67 -50.13 -36.97 -3.31
CA ASP A 67 -51.50 -37.31 -2.90
C ASP A 67 -52.47 -36.14 -3.14
N LEU A 68 -52.86 -35.89 -4.40
CA LEU A 68 -54.10 -35.16 -4.73
C LEU A 68 -54.65 -35.54 -6.12
N ILE A 69 -54.50 -36.79 -6.55
CA ILE A 69 -55.15 -37.28 -7.80
C ILE A 69 -56.55 -37.84 -7.54
N ILE A 70 -56.94 -38.13 -6.28
CA ILE A 70 -58.22 -38.83 -6.00
C ILE A 70 -59.46 -37.90 -5.93
N ILE A 71 -59.30 -36.57 -5.83
CA ILE A 71 -60.47 -35.66 -5.67
C ILE A 71 -61.10 -35.25 -7.02
N LYS A 72 -60.43 -35.50 -8.15
CA LYS A 72 -60.90 -35.04 -9.47
C LYS A 72 -61.90 -35.99 -10.15
N GLU A 73 -61.97 -37.25 -9.73
CA GLU A 73 -62.89 -38.25 -10.32
C GLU A 73 -64.27 -38.29 -9.64
N GLN A 74 -64.39 -37.86 -8.39
CA GLN A 74 -65.69 -37.88 -7.68
C GLN A 74 -66.63 -36.72 -8.01
N ARG A 75 -66.14 -35.66 -8.68
CA ARG A 75 -66.96 -34.49 -9.02
C ARG A 75 -67.63 -34.59 -10.40
N ASN A 76 -67.19 -35.52 -11.25
CA ASN A 76 -67.69 -35.66 -12.63
C ASN A 76 -68.97 -36.50 -12.77
N HIS A 77 -69.46 -37.15 -11.70
CA HIS A 77 -70.71 -37.93 -11.73
C HIS A 77 -71.92 -37.22 -11.08
N GLN A 78 -71.80 -35.95 -10.68
CA GLN A 78 -72.90 -35.20 -10.04
C GLN A 78 -73.33 -33.93 -10.80
N MET A 79 -73.04 -33.83 -12.11
CA MET A 79 -73.42 -32.68 -12.95
C MET A 79 -74.31 -33.05 -14.16
N ASP A 80 -75.02 -34.19 -14.12
CA ASP A 80 -76.00 -34.55 -15.16
C ASP A 80 -77.47 -34.35 -14.76
N GLU A 81 -77.75 -33.76 -13.59
CA GLU A 81 -79.11 -33.29 -13.28
C GLU A 81 -79.08 -31.88 -12.70
N ARG A 82 -79.24 -30.90 -13.60
CA ARG A 82 -80.08 -29.69 -13.45
C ARG A 82 -79.70 -28.67 -14.52
N GLU A 83 -80.27 -28.86 -15.70
CA GLU A 83 -80.61 -27.73 -16.55
C GLU A 83 -81.64 -26.87 -15.80
N SER A 84 -81.28 -25.64 -15.43
CA SER A 84 -82.23 -24.53 -15.48
C SER A 84 -81.51 -23.18 -15.44
N ALA A 85 -81.82 -22.41 -16.47
CA ALA A 85 -81.96 -20.96 -16.48
C ALA A 85 -80.74 -20.09 -16.19
N GLN A 86 -80.27 -19.47 -17.29
CA GLN A 86 -79.96 -18.04 -17.38
C GLN A 86 -79.00 -17.45 -16.32
N GLY A 87 -77.71 -17.35 -16.68
CA GLY A 87 -76.85 -16.36 -16.02
C GLY A 87 -75.33 -16.52 -16.06
N ASN A 88 -74.69 -17.21 -17.02
CA ASN A 88 -73.24 -17.48 -16.94
C ASN A 88 -72.46 -17.31 -18.25
N VAL A 89 -72.85 -16.37 -19.12
CA VAL A 89 -72.09 -16.09 -20.36
C VAL A 89 -70.85 -15.21 -20.09
N SER A 90 -70.90 -14.38 -19.04
CA SER A 90 -69.84 -13.41 -18.70
C SER A 90 -68.66 -14.03 -17.94
N GLU A 91 -68.91 -14.96 -17.01
CA GLU A 91 -67.83 -15.63 -16.26
C GLU A 91 -67.03 -16.61 -17.13
N ASN A 92 -67.70 -17.33 -18.04
CA ASN A 92 -67.03 -18.21 -19.00
C ASN A 92 -66.13 -17.43 -19.97
N THR A 93 -66.54 -16.22 -20.39
CA THR A 93 -65.71 -15.37 -21.26
C THR A 93 -64.53 -14.75 -20.53
N ALA A 94 -64.65 -14.43 -19.23
CA ALA A 94 -63.55 -13.94 -18.41
C ALA A 94 -62.49 -15.03 -18.13
N LEU A 95 -62.92 -16.26 -17.81
CA LEU A 95 -62.02 -17.41 -17.62
C LEU A 95 -61.26 -17.77 -18.90
N ASN A 96 -61.95 -17.75 -20.05
CA ASN A 96 -61.31 -18.02 -21.33
C ASN A 96 -60.27 -16.95 -21.68
N LYS A 97 -60.58 -15.65 -21.45
CA LYS A 97 -59.59 -14.56 -21.63
C LYS A 97 -58.38 -14.70 -20.71
N LEU A 98 -58.59 -15.07 -19.45
CA LEU A 98 -57.48 -15.30 -18.51
C LEU A 98 -56.61 -16.47 -18.95
N THR A 99 -57.22 -17.52 -19.51
CA THR A 99 -56.52 -18.69 -20.04
C THR A 99 -55.70 -18.32 -21.28
N GLU A 100 -56.25 -17.51 -22.18
CA GLU A 100 -55.55 -16.96 -23.35
C GLU A 100 -54.36 -16.08 -22.95
N GLU A 101 -54.54 -15.19 -21.97
CA GLU A 101 -53.44 -14.34 -21.46
C GLU A 101 -52.33 -15.17 -20.79
N PHE A 102 -52.69 -16.22 -20.03
CA PHE A 102 -51.71 -17.15 -19.47
C PHE A 102 -50.95 -17.91 -20.55
N GLN A 103 -51.65 -18.35 -21.60
CA GLN A 103 -51.04 -19.06 -22.72
C GLN A 103 -50.13 -18.12 -23.51
N LYS A 104 -50.53 -16.86 -23.69
CA LYS A 104 -49.72 -15.82 -24.35
C LYS A 104 -48.48 -15.45 -23.54
N LEU A 105 -48.59 -15.37 -22.22
CA LEU A 105 -47.47 -15.15 -21.31
C LEU A 105 -46.50 -16.35 -21.30
N ARG A 106 -47.03 -17.57 -21.35
CA ARG A 106 -46.21 -18.78 -21.47
C ARG A 106 -45.41 -18.80 -22.77
N MET A 107 -46.06 -18.50 -23.89
CA MET A 107 -45.39 -18.43 -25.19
C MET A 107 -44.35 -17.32 -25.23
N SER A 108 -44.61 -16.16 -24.61
CA SER A 108 -43.64 -15.07 -24.55
C SER A 108 -42.42 -15.43 -23.68
N PHE A 109 -42.61 -16.18 -22.59
CA PHE A 109 -41.51 -16.62 -21.74
C PHE A 109 -40.65 -17.69 -22.41
N GLU A 110 -41.29 -18.69 -23.04
CA GLU A 110 -40.61 -19.75 -23.80
C GLU A 110 -39.84 -19.19 -25.02
N GLN A 111 -40.35 -18.14 -25.67
CA GLN A 111 -39.69 -17.49 -26.80
C GLN A 111 -38.49 -16.62 -26.39
N ASN A 112 -38.47 -16.07 -25.17
CA ASN A 112 -37.39 -15.20 -24.68
C ASN A 112 -36.32 -15.93 -23.83
N LEU A 113 -36.60 -17.16 -23.39
CA LEU A 113 -35.69 -18.00 -22.60
C LEU A 113 -34.37 -18.35 -23.31
N PRO A 114 -34.38 -18.76 -24.60
CA PRO A 114 -33.14 -19.07 -25.33
C PRO A 114 -32.26 -17.83 -25.48
N ARG A 115 -32.86 -16.68 -25.80
CA ARG A 115 -32.15 -15.41 -25.98
C ARG A 115 -31.42 -14.96 -24.71
N ARG A 116 -32.07 -15.06 -23.55
CA ARG A 116 -31.45 -14.76 -22.25
C ARG A 116 -30.32 -15.72 -21.87
N GLN A 117 -30.41 -16.99 -22.25
CA GLN A 117 -29.35 -17.96 -21.97
C GLN A 117 -28.12 -17.72 -22.85
N THR A 118 -28.33 -17.36 -24.11
CA THR A 118 -27.24 -16.98 -25.03
C THR A 118 -26.53 -15.70 -24.55
N GLU A 119 -27.28 -14.67 -24.17
CA GLU A 119 -26.72 -13.39 -23.68
C GLU A 119 -25.86 -13.59 -22.40
N LEU A 120 -26.31 -14.41 -21.44
CA LEU A 120 -25.53 -14.73 -20.23
C LEU A 120 -24.28 -15.57 -20.52
N SER A 121 -24.36 -16.48 -21.51
CA SER A 121 -23.22 -17.29 -21.93
C SER A 121 -22.16 -16.48 -22.67
N GLU A 122 -22.57 -15.50 -23.48
CA GLU A 122 -21.68 -14.59 -24.19
C GLU A 122 -20.99 -13.61 -23.22
N GLU A 123 -21.71 -13.08 -22.22
CA GLU A 123 -21.11 -12.26 -21.16
C GLU A 123 -20.08 -13.06 -20.35
N GLN A 124 -20.39 -14.30 -19.95
CA GLN A 124 -19.45 -15.18 -19.26
C GLN A 124 -18.22 -15.50 -20.11
N ALA A 125 -18.40 -15.78 -21.41
CA ALA A 125 -17.29 -16.00 -22.32
C ALA A 125 -16.39 -14.75 -22.45
N SER A 126 -16.96 -13.54 -22.49
CA SER A 126 -16.19 -12.30 -22.55
C SER A 126 -15.40 -12.02 -21.26
N LEU A 127 -15.97 -12.35 -20.09
CA LEU A 127 -15.30 -12.22 -18.79
C LEU A 127 -14.15 -13.24 -18.67
N GLN A 128 -14.40 -14.47 -19.12
CA GLN A 128 -13.38 -15.51 -19.19
C GLN A 128 -12.23 -15.09 -20.11
N GLN A 129 -12.54 -14.56 -21.30
CA GLN A 129 -11.55 -14.09 -22.26
C GLN A 129 -10.70 -12.94 -21.68
N ARG A 130 -11.31 -11.95 -21.00
CA ARG A 130 -10.55 -10.90 -20.31
C ARG A 130 -9.66 -11.45 -19.20
N ALA A 131 -10.11 -12.44 -18.46
CA ALA A 131 -9.30 -13.08 -17.43
C ALA A 131 -8.11 -13.84 -18.05
N ASP A 132 -8.31 -14.48 -19.20
CA ASP A 132 -7.27 -15.20 -19.94
C ASP A 132 -6.24 -14.24 -20.53
N GLU A 133 -6.68 -13.13 -21.12
CA GLU A 133 -5.81 -12.05 -21.61
C GLU A 133 -4.97 -11.45 -20.47
N GLN A 134 -5.57 -11.21 -19.30
CA GLN A 134 -4.83 -10.74 -18.13
C GLN A 134 -3.80 -11.76 -17.63
N ARG A 135 -4.13 -13.05 -17.65
CA ARG A 135 -3.18 -14.12 -17.32
C ARG A 135 -2.02 -14.18 -18.31
N ALA A 136 -2.29 -14.06 -19.61
CA ALA A 136 -1.27 -14.05 -20.65
C ALA A 136 -0.33 -12.84 -20.53
N LEU A 137 -0.87 -11.64 -20.29
CA LEU A 137 -0.07 -10.43 -20.05
C LEU A 137 0.80 -10.56 -18.78
N HIS A 138 0.25 -11.16 -17.72
CA HIS A 138 1.00 -11.41 -16.50
C HIS A 138 2.13 -12.42 -16.74
N GLU A 139 1.87 -13.50 -17.48
CA GLU A 139 2.88 -14.48 -17.86
C GLU A 139 4.00 -13.85 -18.70
N GLN A 140 3.65 -13.00 -19.67
CA GLN A 140 4.63 -12.26 -20.47
C GLN A 140 5.52 -11.37 -19.59
N LYS A 141 4.92 -10.61 -18.66
CA LYS A 141 5.69 -9.77 -17.72
C LYS A 141 6.61 -10.59 -16.83
N LEU A 142 6.15 -11.75 -16.34
CA LEU A 142 7.01 -12.65 -15.57
C LEU A 142 8.16 -13.20 -16.41
N ALA A 143 7.93 -13.55 -17.68
CA ALA A 143 8.98 -14.00 -18.58
C ALA A 143 10.02 -12.90 -18.83
N GLU A 144 9.59 -11.65 -19.03
CA GLU A 144 10.46 -10.50 -19.17
C GLU A 144 11.30 -10.26 -17.91
N ILE A 145 10.68 -10.29 -16.72
CA ILE A 145 11.38 -10.17 -15.43
C ILE A 145 12.43 -11.29 -15.28
N ARG A 146 12.09 -12.54 -15.62
CA ARG A 146 13.03 -13.67 -15.56
C ARG A 146 14.19 -13.48 -16.52
N ALA A 147 13.93 -13.04 -17.76
CA ALA A 147 14.98 -12.79 -18.75
C ALA A 147 15.91 -11.65 -18.30
N HIS A 148 15.35 -10.56 -17.78
CA HIS A 148 16.12 -9.45 -17.25
C HIS A 148 16.95 -9.86 -16.02
N ASN A 149 16.36 -10.63 -15.10
CA ASN A 149 17.08 -11.15 -13.93
C ASN A 149 18.24 -12.07 -14.34
N HIS A 150 18.03 -12.95 -15.33
CA HIS A 150 19.09 -13.79 -15.88
C HIS A 150 20.22 -12.97 -16.51
N HIS A 151 19.88 -11.88 -17.20
CA HIS A 151 20.88 -10.96 -17.75
C HIS A 151 21.71 -10.28 -16.64
N LEU A 152 21.05 -9.77 -15.59
CA LEU A 152 21.72 -9.18 -14.43
C LEU A 152 22.62 -10.18 -13.71
N GLU A 153 22.18 -11.43 -13.57
CA GLU A 153 22.97 -12.49 -12.96
C GLU A 153 24.25 -12.77 -13.78
N LYS A 154 24.14 -12.79 -15.11
CA LYS A 154 25.29 -12.92 -16.00
C LYS A 154 26.25 -11.74 -15.87
N GLN A 155 25.73 -10.51 -15.78
CA GLN A 155 26.56 -9.32 -15.55
C GLN A 155 27.26 -9.38 -14.19
N ARG A 156 26.58 -9.87 -13.14
CA ARG A 156 27.22 -10.06 -11.82
C ARG A 156 28.38 -11.03 -11.91
N GLN A 157 28.20 -12.17 -12.58
CA GLN A 157 29.26 -13.16 -12.75
C GLN A 157 30.45 -12.60 -13.55
N GLU A 158 30.20 -11.84 -14.61
CA GLU A 158 31.26 -11.19 -15.38
C GLU A 158 32.04 -10.17 -14.54
N ILE A 159 31.35 -9.37 -13.73
CA ILE A 159 32.01 -8.43 -12.79
C ILE A 159 32.81 -9.20 -11.74
N GLU A 160 32.27 -10.27 -11.18
CA GLU A 160 32.97 -11.12 -10.21
C GLU A 160 34.25 -11.72 -10.83
N GLU A 161 34.18 -12.19 -12.07
CA GLU A 161 35.34 -12.70 -12.82
C GLU A 161 36.38 -11.61 -13.06
N GLN A 162 35.97 -10.44 -13.56
CA GLN A 162 36.87 -9.29 -13.75
C GLN A 162 37.51 -8.83 -12.44
N LEU A 163 36.77 -8.81 -11.34
CA LEU A 163 37.30 -8.48 -10.02
C LEU A 163 38.29 -9.54 -9.53
N ALA A 164 38.02 -10.82 -9.78
CA ALA A 164 38.95 -11.91 -9.44
C ALA A 164 40.25 -11.82 -10.25
N GLU A 165 40.17 -11.51 -11.55
CA GLU A 165 41.32 -11.28 -12.41
C GLU A 165 42.18 -10.10 -11.94
N LEU A 166 41.53 -8.96 -11.65
CA LEU A 166 42.20 -7.76 -11.16
C LEU A 166 42.79 -7.94 -9.75
N ALA A 167 42.11 -8.71 -8.89
CA ALA A 167 42.61 -9.01 -7.55
C ALA A 167 43.79 -9.98 -7.56
N GLY A 168 43.79 -10.95 -8.50
CA GLY A 168 44.75 -12.05 -8.50
C GLY A 168 46.03 -11.82 -9.29
N ARG A 169 46.03 -10.95 -10.32
CA ARG A 169 47.11 -10.98 -11.33
C ARG A 169 48.09 -9.81 -11.27
N GLU A 170 47.61 -8.59 -11.06
CA GLU A 170 48.47 -7.40 -11.20
C GLU A 170 48.95 -6.85 -9.86
N ARG A 171 48.09 -6.87 -8.83
CA ARG A 171 48.42 -6.29 -7.52
C ARG A 171 49.34 -7.17 -6.69
N THR A 172 49.15 -8.49 -6.74
CA THR A 172 49.93 -9.46 -5.98
C THR A 172 51.35 -9.59 -6.52
N VAL A 173 51.50 -9.77 -7.83
CA VAL A 173 52.81 -9.88 -8.49
C VAL A 173 53.61 -8.59 -8.35
N HIS A 174 52.99 -7.43 -8.58
CA HIS A 174 53.69 -6.15 -8.43
C HIS A 174 54.10 -5.89 -6.97
N LEU A 175 53.26 -6.22 -6.00
CA LEU A 175 53.60 -6.10 -4.58
C LEU A 175 54.74 -7.05 -4.20
N GLU A 176 54.71 -8.30 -4.67
CA GLU A 176 55.78 -9.28 -4.44
C GLU A 176 57.12 -8.82 -5.02
N GLU A 177 57.12 -8.28 -6.25
CA GLU A 177 58.30 -7.69 -6.89
C GLU A 177 58.85 -6.51 -6.09
N VAL A 178 58.00 -5.57 -5.68
CA VAL A 178 58.41 -4.42 -4.86
C VAL A 178 58.96 -4.87 -3.51
N LEU A 179 58.33 -5.83 -2.84
CA LEU A 179 58.81 -6.39 -1.58
C LEU A 179 60.16 -7.11 -1.75
N GLN A 180 60.38 -7.77 -2.89
CA GLN A 180 61.65 -8.40 -3.20
C GLN A 180 62.75 -7.37 -3.46
N GLU A 181 62.48 -6.30 -4.21
CA GLU A 181 63.43 -5.19 -4.41
C GLU A 181 63.77 -4.52 -3.08
N LEU A 182 62.78 -4.32 -2.20
CA LEU A 182 63.00 -3.72 -0.88
C LEU A 182 63.97 -4.57 -0.03
N ARG A 183 63.81 -5.90 -0.04
CA ARG A 183 64.74 -6.83 0.65
C ARG A 183 66.16 -6.75 0.06
N HIS A 184 66.29 -6.66 -1.26
CA HIS A 184 67.60 -6.49 -1.89
C HIS A 184 68.24 -5.14 -1.56
N GLN A 185 67.44 -4.08 -1.39
CA GLN A 185 67.93 -2.79 -0.94
C GLN A 185 68.34 -2.82 0.54
N GLU A 186 67.57 -3.49 1.38
CA GLU A 186 67.89 -3.69 2.79
C GLU A 186 69.23 -4.42 2.94
N GLN A 187 69.43 -5.52 2.21
CA GLN A 187 70.71 -6.25 2.21
C GLN A 187 71.88 -5.37 1.75
N ARG A 188 71.71 -4.61 0.65
CA ARG A 188 72.74 -3.67 0.18
C ARG A 188 73.05 -2.60 1.22
N ASN A 189 72.03 -2.08 1.91
CA ASN A 189 72.21 -1.10 2.97
C ASN A 189 72.95 -1.72 4.17
N GLU A 190 72.63 -2.95 4.57
CA GLU A 190 73.35 -3.68 5.61
C GLU A 190 74.83 -3.88 5.25
N GLU A 191 75.13 -4.25 4.01
CA GLU A 191 76.51 -4.39 3.53
C GLU A 191 77.29 -3.07 3.60
N VAL A 192 76.66 -1.96 3.18
CA VAL A 192 77.26 -0.62 3.28
C VAL A 192 77.45 -0.21 4.74
N LEU A 193 76.46 -0.45 5.60
CA LEU A 193 76.57 -0.18 7.03
C LEU A 193 77.67 -1.02 7.68
N HIS A 194 77.83 -2.28 7.29
CA HIS A 194 78.90 -3.14 7.76
C HIS A 194 80.28 -2.62 7.31
N GLN A 195 80.40 -2.17 6.05
CA GLN A 195 81.63 -1.54 5.55
C GLN A 195 81.97 -0.25 6.30
N LEU A 196 80.98 0.62 6.53
CA LEU A 196 81.15 1.84 7.31
C LEU A 196 81.53 1.54 8.76
N SER A 197 80.88 0.56 9.39
CA SER A 197 81.21 0.09 10.74
C SER A 197 82.65 -0.44 10.81
N SER A 198 83.06 -1.28 9.85
CA SER A 198 84.44 -1.78 9.75
C SER A 198 85.44 -0.64 9.55
N HIS A 199 85.12 0.36 8.72
CA HIS A 199 85.97 1.53 8.50
C HIS A 199 86.09 2.37 9.77
N ILE A 200 84.98 2.62 10.48
CA ILE A 200 84.96 3.32 11.77
C ILE A 200 85.79 2.56 12.80
N ASN A 201 85.66 1.23 12.89
CA ASN A 201 86.43 0.41 13.82
C ASN A 201 87.91 0.34 13.43
N SER A 202 88.25 0.43 12.15
CA SER A 202 89.64 0.57 11.71
C SER A 202 90.23 1.94 12.06
N MET A 203 89.42 3.00 12.03
CA MET A 203 89.84 4.35 12.46
C MET A 203 89.87 4.49 13.98
N LYS A 204 88.96 3.81 14.69
CA LYS A 204 89.00 3.59 16.14
C LYS A 204 89.97 2.44 16.45
N GLY A 205 91.27 2.69 16.27
CA GLY A 205 92.30 1.84 16.87
C GLY A 205 92.11 1.67 18.39
N PRO A 206 92.83 0.72 19.03
CA PRO A 206 92.56 0.30 20.40
C PRO A 206 92.56 1.50 21.35
N ASN A 207 91.50 1.61 22.13
CA ASN A 207 91.21 2.72 23.04
C ASN A 207 92.44 3.24 23.79
N PRO A 208 92.67 4.56 23.81
CA PRO A 208 93.19 5.23 24.97
C PRO A 208 92.05 5.75 25.84
N SER A 209 92.06 5.29 27.08
CA SER A 209 91.43 5.89 28.25
C SER A 209 91.67 7.40 28.38
N GLU A 210 90.70 8.07 29.04
CA GLU A 210 90.80 9.36 29.76
C GLU A 210 90.98 10.61 28.86
N VAL A 211 90.29 11.74 29.01
CA VAL A 211 89.78 12.48 30.18
C VAL A 211 88.67 13.50 29.71
N PRO A 212 88.09 14.42 30.52
CA PRO A 212 86.65 14.61 30.59
C PRO A 212 86.17 16.03 30.18
N SER A 213 84.84 16.20 30.21
CA SER A 213 84.08 17.41 30.53
C SER A 213 84.45 18.75 29.87
N ASN A 214 83.49 19.27 29.09
CA ASN A 214 83.04 20.66 29.25
C ASN A 214 81.51 20.75 29.14
N PRO A 215 80.86 21.65 29.90
CA PRO A 215 79.42 21.68 30.12
C PRO A 215 78.66 22.27 28.92
N PRO A 216 77.37 21.95 28.76
CA PRO A 216 76.54 22.56 27.73
C PRO A 216 76.24 24.01 28.10
N GLU A 217 76.64 24.93 27.23
CA GLU A 217 76.26 26.34 27.34
C GLU A 217 74.74 26.49 27.35
N GLU A 218 74.34 27.45 28.18
CA GLU A 218 72.99 27.72 28.61
C GLU A 218 72.06 28.03 27.44
N LYS A 219 70.92 27.32 27.48
CA LYS A 219 69.72 27.56 26.70
C LYS A 219 69.30 29.02 26.83
N LYS A 220 69.69 29.86 25.87
CA LYS A 220 68.86 31.02 25.49
C LYS A 220 67.64 30.47 24.78
N THR A 221 66.61 30.13 25.55
CA THR A 221 65.24 30.08 25.08
C THR A 221 64.90 31.47 24.56
N GLN A 222 65.24 31.73 23.30
CA GLN A 222 64.53 32.75 22.54
C GLN A 222 63.08 32.30 22.58
N HIS A 223 62.30 33.06 23.33
CA HIS A 223 60.86 32.93 23.42
C HIS A 223 60.35 33.23 22.00
N VAL A 224 60.35 32.21 21.14
CA VAL A 224 59.79 32.29 19.79
C VAL A 224 58.31 32.53 20.02
N THR A 225 57.92 33.77 19.81
CA THR A 225 56.58 34.30 19.97
C THR A 225 55.61 33.39 19.22
N PHE A 226 54.78 32.65 19.97
CA PHE A 226 53.67 31.84 19.47
C PHE A 226 52.53 32.70 18.89
N ASP A 227 52.85 33.88 18.34
CA ASP A 227 51.88 34.80 17.74
C ASP A 227 51.56 34.45 16.28
N LEU A 228 52.22 33.44 15.69
CA LEU A 228 51.96 33.05 14.29
C LEU A 228 50.64 32.26 14.08
N ILE A 229 49.98 31.79 15.15
CA ILE A 229 48.69 31.08 15.04
C ILE A 229 47.51 32.02 15.34
N SER A 230 47.76 33.26 15.78
CA SER A 230 46.67 34.16 16.21
C SER A 230 45.95 34.89 15.08
N SER A 231 46.42 34.79 13.83
CA SER A 231 45.70 35.36 12.67
C SER A 231 45.23 34.24 11.74
N VAL A 232 44.14 33.58 12.12
CA VAL A 232 43.50 32.47 11.39
C VAL A 232 42.57 33.02 10.31
N ASP A 233 43.02 34.01 9.54
CA ASP A 233 42.25 34.58 8.44
C ASP A 233 42.91 34.22 7.12
N GLY A 234 42.53 33.06 6.58
CA GLY A 234 43.00 32.56 5.29
C GLY A 234 42.48 31.15 4.98
N PRO A 235 42.69 30.66 3.75
CA PRO A 235 42.33 29.29 3.37
C PRO A 235 43.00 28.27 4.32
N LEU A 236 42.30 27.20 4.66
CA LEU A 236 42.78 26.07 5.47
C LEU A 236 44.13 25.53 4.97
N SER A 237 44.33 25.47 3.64
CA SER A 237 45.60 25.06 3.04
C SER A 237 46.78 25.97 3.43
N ALA A 238 46.54 27.28 3.56
CA ALA A 238 47.54 28.26 4.00
C ALA A 238 47.82 28.13 5.50
N GLN A 239 46.80 27.82 6.31
CA GLN A 239 46.95 27.59 7.75
C GLN A 239 47.78 26.34 8.05
N ILE A 240 47.52 25.24 7.33
CA ILE A 240 48.28 24.00 7.49
C ILE A 240 49.75 24.20 7.05
N ARG A 241 50.00 24.98 6.00
CA ARG A 241 51.35 25.36 5.59
C ARG A 241 52.06 26.20 6.67
N ALA A 242 51.38 27.17 7.27
CA ALA A 242 51.92 27.98 8.35
C ALA A 242 52.25 27.12 9.57
N LEU A 243 51.38 26.17 9.91
CA LEU A 243 51.60 25.18 10.97
C LEU A 243 52.85 24.33 10.70
N ARG A 244 53.02 23.83 9.47
CA ARG A 244 54.23 23.09 9.07
C ARG A 244 55.50 23.91 9.22
N LEU A 245 55.47 25.20 8.84
CA LEU A 245 56.61 26.10 8.99
C LEU A 245 56.92 26.40 10.47
N ALA A 246 55.89 26.60 11.30
CA ALA A 246 56.05 26.80 12.73
C ALA A 246 56.63 25.56 13.42
N TYR A 247 56.20 24.37 13.02
CA TYR A 247 56.76 23.09 13.50
C TYR A 247 58.25 22.95 13.14
N MET A 248 58.63 23.30 11.92
CA MET A 248 60.05 23.29 11.51
C MET A 248 60.87 24.34 12.28
N GLN A 249 60.31 25.53 12.52
CA GLN A 249 60.97 26.61 13.25
C GLN A 249 61.13 26.33 14.75
N SER A 250 60.25 25.51 15.33
CA SER A 250 60.37 25.05 16.72
C SER A 250 61.32 23.85 16.89
N GLY A 251 61.99 23.42 15.81
CA GLY A 251 62.94 22.30 15.81
C GLY A 251 62.32 20.93 15.49
N GLY A 252 61.04 20.91 15.11
CA GLY A 252 60.35 19.71 14.64
C GLY A 252 60.92 19.21 13.31
N SER A 253 61.39 17.96 13.31
CA SER A 253 62.08 17.34 12.16
C SER A 253 61.61 15.90 11.89
N ASP A 254 60.51 15.49 12.52
CA ASP A 254 59.90 14.19 12.30
C ASP A 254 59.34 14.07 10.86
N PRO A 255 59.84 13.14 10.04
CA PRO A 255 59.38 12.97 8.66
C PRO A 255 57.92 12.53 8.57
N GLU A 256 57.40 11.74 9.53
CA GLU A 256 56.02 11.25 9.50
C GLU A 256 55.04 12.42 9.71
N VAL A 257 55.34 13.29 10.67
CA VAL A 257 54.54 14.49 10.96
C VAL A 257 54.56 15.47 9.81
N LEU A 258 55.73 15.65 9.16
CA LEU A 258 55.86 16.52 7.99
C LEU A 258 55.12 15.97 6.76
N ALA A 259 55.13 14.65 6.55
CA ALA A 259 54.36 13.99 5.51
C ALA A 259 52.86 14.14 5.75
N HIS A 260 52.40 13.90 6.98
CA HIS A 260 51.00 14.06 7.34
C HIS A 260 50.50 15.49 7.14
N MET A 261 51.26 16.50 7.59
CA MET A 261 50.90 17.91 7.36
C MET A 261 50.90 18.26 5.86
N HIS A 262 51.76 17.64 5.06
CA HIS A 262 51.75 17.82 3.61
C HIS A 262 50.50 17.23 2.95
N ASP A 263 50.09 16.02 3.36
CA ASP A 263 48.90 15.36 2.84
C ASP A 263 47.63 16.13 3.24
N LEU A 264 47.54 16.57 4.49
CA LEU A 264 46.46 17.44 4.97
C LEU A 264 46.40 18.76 4.18
N GLN A 265 47.55 19.34 3.83
CA GLN A 265 47.61 20.55 3.00
C GLN A 265 47.04 20.28 1.59
N ALA A 266 47.34 19.11 1.00
CA ALA A 266 46.83 18.72 -0.31
C ALA A 266 45.31 18.50 -0.26
N GLU A 267 44.81 17.78 0.76
CA GLU A 267 43.38 17.56 0.96
C GLU A 267 42.63 18.88 1.15
N ALA A 268 43.11 19.77 2.03
CA ALA A 268 42.52 21.08 2.25
C ALA A 268 42.44 21.91 0.95
N LEU A 269 43.46 21.87 0.11
CA LEU A 269 43.48 22.55 -1.18
C LEU A 269 42.45 21.96 -2.15
N THR A 270 42.26 20.64 -2.17
CA THR A 270 41.18 20.03 -2.97
C THR A 270 39.79 20.43 -2.47
N LEU A 271 39.60 20.50 -1.16
CA LEU A 271 38.33 20.91 -0.53
C LEU A 271 38.01 22.38 -0.83
N GLU A 272 39.00 23.27 -0.78
CA GLU A 272 38.84 24.69 -1.14
C GLU A 272 38.48 24.86 -2.61
N GLN A 273 39.17 24.15 -3.51
CA GLN A 273 38.85 24.17 -4.94
C GLN A 273 37.45 23.61 -5.22
N ALA A 274 37.04 22.55 -4.51
CA ALA A 274 35.70 21.99 -4.62
C ALA A 274 34.62 22.97 -4.12
N LYS A 275 34.87 23.69 -3.02
CA LYS A 275 34.00 24.75 -2.51
C LYS A 275 33.87 25.91 -3.51
N HIS A 276 34.97 26.40 -4.08
CA HIS A 276 34.90 27.44 -5.11
C HIS A 276 34.18 27.00 -6.39
N LYS A 277 34.31 25.71 -6.79
CA LYS A 277 33.54 25.14 -7.91
C LYS A 277 32.06 24.98 -7.59
N ALA A 278 31.71 24.62 -6.35
CA ALA A 278 30.33 24.53 -5.90
C ALA A 278 29.68 25.92 -5.77
N GLU A 279 30.42 26.91 -5.28
CA GLU A 279 29.97 28.31 -5.15
C GLU A 279 29.87 29.05 -6.50
N GLY A 280 30.75 28.74 -7.45
CA GLY A 280 30.61 29.17 -8.84
C GLY A 280 29.33 28.63 -9.49
N LYS A 281 29.00 27.36 -9.24
CA LYS A 281 27.77 26.72 -9.74
C LYS A 281 26.50 27.24 -9.06
N THR A 282 26.55 27.69 -7.80
CA THR A 282 25.37 28.29 -7.13
C THR A 282 25.12 29.74 -7.54
N LYS A 283 26.16 30.51 -7.89
CA LYS A 283 25.99 31.87 -8.46
C LYS A 283 25.52 31.85 -9.91
N GLU A 284 25.98 30.90 -10.74
CA GLU A 284 25.52 30.78 -12.14
C GLU A 284 24.08 30.21 -12.25
N ARG A 285 23.65 29.37 -11.29
CA ARG A 285 22.28 28.85 -11.18
C ARG A 285 21.22 29.91 -10.84
N ARG A 286 21.60 31.12 -10.41
CA ARG A 286 20.63 32.22 -10.18
C ARG A 286 20.27 33.03 -11.44
N MET A 287 21.02 32.91 -12.54
CA MET A 287 20.74 33.65 -13.78
C MET A 287 20.42 32.78 -15.01
N LYS A 288 20.53 31.45 -14.92
CA LYS A 288 20.00 30.53 -15.94
C LYS A 288 19.22 29.41 -15.24
N SER A 289 17.90 29.46 -15.38
CA SER A 289 17.00 28.38 -14.99
C SER A 289 17.47 27.06 -15.63
N PRO A 290 17.57 25.95 -14.87
CA PRO A 290 17.91 24.66 -15.43
C PRO A 290 16.64 24.04 -16.05
N HIS A 291 16.23 24.55 -17.20
CA HIS A 291 15.30 23.87 -18.10
C HIS A 291 16.04 23.60 -19.42
N ARG A 292 16.75 22.47 -19.51
CA ARG A 292 16.92 21.73 -20.78
C ARG A 292 17.71 20.42 -20.70
N VAL A 293 17.50 19.62 -19.66
CA VAL A 293 17.63 18.17 -19.85
C VAL A 293 16.42 17.55 -19.18
N LEU A 294 15.24 17.87 -19.74
CA LEU A 294 14.10 17.00 -19.54
C LEU A 294 14.42 15.77 -20.37
N ASP A 295 14.59 14.66 -19.68
CA ASP A 295 14.59 13.32 -20.27
C ASP A 295 13.41 13.25 -21.25
N PRO A 296 13.58 12.82 -22.52
CA PRO A 296 12.47 12.68 -23.47
C PRO A 296 11.25 11.98 -22.86
N ASP A 297 11.47 11.05 -21.95
CA ASP A 297 10.42 10.37 -21.20
C ASP A 297 9.61 11.33 -20.31
N ILE A 298 10.26 12.28 -19.63
CA ILE A 298 9.58 13.31 -18.83
C ILE A 298 8.70 14.21 -19.71
N LEU A 299 9.18 14.60 -20.89
CA LEU A 299 8.38 15.40 -21.84
C LEU A 299 7.17 14.63 -22.36
N THR A 300 7.32 13.33 -22.64
CA THR A 300 6.19 12.49 -23.07
C THR A 300 5.15 12.32 -21.96
N VAL A 301 5.61 12.10 -20.72
CA VAL A 301 4.74 11.98 -19.55
C VAL A 301 4.05 13.30 -19.23
N GLU A 302 4.73 14.44 -19.37
CA GLU A 302 4.14 15.77 -19.20
C GLU A 302 3.04 16.03 -20.24
N GLN A 303 3.27 15.65 -21.51
CA GLN A 303 2.27 15.78 -22.57
C GLN A 303 1.08 14.85 -22.35
N GLU A 304 1.31 13.63 -21.87
CA GLU A 304 0.25 12.69 -21.50
C GLU A 304 -0.55 13.19 -20.30
N ASN A 305 0.11 13.74 -19.27
CA ASN A 305 -0.55 14.35 -18.13
C ASN A 305 -1.46 15.51 -18.56
N GLN A 306 -1.00 16.38 -19.47
CA GLN A 306 -1.84 17.47 -20.00
C GLN A 306 -3.10 16.93 -20.69
N ARG A 307 -2.97 15.88 -21.51
CA ARG A 307 -4.15 15.24 -22.15
C ARG A 307 -5.10 14.63 -21.12
N LEU A 308 -4.57 13.97 -20.11
CA LEU A 308 -5.37 13.36 -19.05
C LEU A 308 -6.06 14.42 -18.20
N GLU A 309 -5.40 15.54 -17.90
CA GLU A 309 -5.98 16.68 -17.21
C GLU A 309 -7.15 17.27 -18.01
N GLU A 310 -7.01 17.44 -19.33
CA GLU A 310 -8.10 17.88 -20.22
C GLU A 310 -9.27 16.87 -20.28
N GLU A 311 -8.97 15.57 -20.28
CA GLU A 311 -10.00 14.53 -20.26
C GLU A 311 -10.73 14.46 -18.92
N ILE A 312 -10.00 14.53 -17.82
CA ILE A 312 -10.57 14.62 -16.46
C ILE A 312 -11.44 15.86 -16.35
N PHE A 313 -10.99 17.00 -16.87
CA PHE A 313 -11.78 18.22 -16.87
C PHE A 313 -13.06 18.07 -17.69
N ARG A 314 -13.01 17.45 -18.87
CA ARG A 314 -14.20 17.13 -19.68
C ARG A 314 -15.15 16.18 -18.96
N ILE A 315 -14.63 15.13 -18.31
CA ILE A 315 -15.42 14.18 -17.53
C ILE A 315 -16.06 14.88 -16.32
N GLN A 316 -15.33 15.76 -15.64
CA GLN A 316 -15.84 16.54 -14.52
C GLN A 316 -16.94 17.49 -14.98
N LEU A 317 -16.75 18.22 -16.07
CA LEU A 317 -17.75 19.11 -16.65
C LEU A 317 -18.99 18.35 -17.12
N ALA A 318 -18.82 17.17 -17.74
CA ALA A 318 -19.93 16.31 -18.10
C ALA A 318 -20.69 15.82 -16.85
N ARG A 319 -19.97 15.38 -15.82
CA ARG A 319 -20.55 14.99 -14.53
C ARG A 319 -21.25 16.16 -13.84
N GLU A 320 -20.75 17.38 -13.96
CA GLU A 320 -21.37 18.58 -13.40
C GLU A 320 -22.64 18.96 -14.16
N LYS A 321 -22.60 18.91 -15.50
CA LYS A 321 -23.81 19.04 -16.36
C LYS A 321 -24.86 17.98 -16.02
N HIS A 322 -24.45 16.76 -15.67
CA HIS A 322 -25.37 15.69 -15.25
C HIS A 322 -25.75 15.73 -13.75
N LYS A 323 -24.96 16.38 -12.90
CA LYS A 323 -25.27 16.63 -11.48
C LYS A 323 -26.16 17.86 -11.28
N GLY A 324 -26.25 18.72 -12.29
CA GLY A 324 -26.95 20.00 -12.22
C GLY A 324 -28.46 19.91 -12.04
N GLU A 325 -29.17 18.94 -12.63
CA GLU A 325 -30.65 19.08 -12.67
C GLU A 325 -31.51 17.80 -12.64
N HIS A 326 -30.97 16.58 -12.87
CA HIS A 326 -31.88 15.43 -13.12
C HIS A 326 -31.53 14.10 -12.43
N GLY A 327 -30.39 13.96 -11.75
CA GLY A 327 -30.01 12.64 -11.19
C GLY A 327 -30.75 12.22 -9.92
N LEU A 328 -31.05 13.16 -9.02
CA LEU A 328 -31.67 12.87 -7.71
C LEU A 328 -33.13 13.32 -7.65
N ILE A 329 -33.47 14.40 -8.37
CA ILE A 329 -34.81 14.97 -8.42
C ILE A 329 -35.73 14.08 -9.26
N ASP A 330 -35.31 13.61 -10.44
CA ASP A 330 -36.14 12.73 -11.28
C ASP A 330 -36.44 11.39 -10.59
N ILE A 331 -35.47 10.82 -9.87
CA ILE A 331 -35.70 9.57 -9.12
C ILE A 331 -36.68 9.79 -7.97
N GLN A 332 -36.62 10.94 -7.30
CA GLN A 332 -37.52 11.28 -6.21
C GLN A 332 -38.93 11.62 -6.71
N THR A 333 -39.05 12.39 -7.80
CA THR A 333 -40.35 12.72 -8.41
C THR A 333 -41.01 11.49 -9.01
N ASP A 334 -40.26 10.60 -9.69
CA ASP A 334 -40.78 9.32 -10.18
C ASP A 334 -41.27 8.44 -9.04
N HIS A 335 -40.53 8.38 -7.93
CA HIS A 335 -40.97 7.66 -6.75
C HIS A 335 -42.27 8.24 -6.15
N ILE A 336 -42.39 9.58 -6.09
CA ILE A 336 -43.60 10.26 -5.63
C ILE A 336 -44.78 9.97 -6.57
N HIS A 337 -44.57 9.99 -7.89
CA HIS A 337 -45.61 9.68 -8.87
C HIS A 337 -46.07 8.22 -8.80
N GLN A 338 -45.14 7.27 -8.62
CA GLN A 338 -45.47 5.86 -8.41
C GLN A 338 -46.28 5.66 -7.13
N MET A 339 -45.89 6.30 -6.03
CA MET A 339 -46.63 6.23 -4.76
C MET A 339 -48.04 6.83 -4.87
N ALA A 340 -48.21 7.94 -5.59
CA ALA A 340 -49.51 8.55 -5.84
C ALA A 340 -50.41 7.65 -6.71
N SER A 341 -49.85 7.03 -7.76
CA SER A 341 -50.56 6.08 -8.61
C SER A 341 -51.06 4.86 -7.82
N LEU A 342 -50.19 4.26 -7.01
CA LEU A 342 -50.55 3.13 -6.14
C LEU A 342 -51.61 3.51 -5.11
N GLN A 343 -51.54 4.71 -4.52
CA GLN A 343 -52.58 5.20 -3.61
C GLN A 343 -53.94 5.37 -4.31
N ALA A 344 -53.95 5.87 -5.54
CA ALA A 344 -55.17 6.00 -6.34
C ALA A 344 -55.77 4.64 -6.69
N GLU A 345 -54.94 3.66 -7.04
CA GLU A 345 -55.35 2.28 -7.30
C GLU A 345 -55.93 1.63 -6.04
N ILE A 346 -55.27 1.78 -4.88
CA ILE A 346 -55.80 1.30 -3.59
C ILE A 346 -57.15 1.96 -3.28
N ALA A 347 -57.30 3.26 -3.53
CA ALA A 347 -58.56 3.96 -3.31
C ALA A 347 -59.67 3.47 -4.27
N PHE A 348 -59.31 3.19 -5.52
CA PHE A 348 -60.21 2.61 -6.51
C PHE A 348 -60.67 1.21 -6.10
N LEU A 349 -59.74 0.32 -5.73
CA LEU A 349 -60.03 -1.03 -5.27
C LEU A 349 -60.87 -1.04 -3.98
N ARG A 350 -60.60 -0.12 -3.04
CA ARG A 350 -61.44 0.06 -1.85
C ARG A 350 -62.87 0.44 -2.20
N ARG A 351 -63.06 1.36 -3.16
CA ARG A 351 -64.39 1.76 -3.65
C ARG A 351 -65.08 0.62 -4.38
N GLU A 352 -64.35 -0.20 -5.13
CA GLU A 352 -64.89 -1.37 -5.82
C GLU A 352 -65.36 -2.45 -4.83
N ILE A 353 -64.56 -2.71 -3.78
CA ILE A 353 -64.95 -3.61 -2.68
C ILE A 353 -66.20 -3.09 -1.97
N GLU A 354 -66.29 -1.79 -1.69
CA GLU A 354 -67.45 -1.21 -1.02
C GLU A 354 -68.71 -1.28 -1.89
N LYS A 355 -68.60 -0.97 -3.19
CA LYS A 355 -69.69 -1.17 -4.15
C LYS A 355 -70.10 -2.64 -4.30
N GLY A 356 -69.15 -3.57 -4.17
CA GLY A 356 -69.42 -5.01 -4.12
C GLY A 356 -70.16 -5.43 -2.84
N ARG A 357 -69.92 -4.74 -1.71
CA ARG A 357 -70.62 -4.96 -0.44
C ARG A 357 -72.04 -4.39 -0.44
N GLU A 358 -72.25 -3.23 -1.05
CA GLU A 358 -73.58 -2.60 -1.17
C GLU A 358 -74.54 -3.40 -2.08
N ARG A 359 -74.01 -4.20 -3.02
CA ARG A 359 -74.82 -5.08 -3.89
C ARG A 359 -75.23 -6.41 -3.24
N ARG A 360 -74.82 -6.69 -2.01
CA ARG A 360 -75.20 -7.92 -1.29
C ARG A 360 -76.38 -7.63 -0.36
N PRO A 361 -77.54 -8.33 -0.48
CA PRO A 361 -78.64 -8.15 0.46
C PRO A 361 -78.22 -8.64 1.85
N ARG A 362 -78.24 -7.77 2.87
CA ARG A 362 -78.12 -8.18 4.26
C ARG A 362 -79.49 -8.45 4.85
N HIS A 363 -79.84 -9.72 5.00
CA HIS A 363 -80.88 -10.16 5.93
C HIS A 363 -80.38 -10.10 7.39
N PRO A 364 -81.27 -9.88 8.38
CA PRO A 364 -80.89 -9.51 9.74
C PRO A 364 -80.65 -10.74 10.63
N GLN A 365 -79.71 -10.63 11.58
CA GLN A 365 -79.66 -11.51 12.75
C GLN A 365 -79.49 -10.71 14.04
N THR A 366 -80.41 -10.97 14.96
CA THR A 366 -80.59 -10.50 16.34
C THR A 366 -79.94 -11.48 17.35
N PRO A 367 -79.86 -11.20 18.68
CA PRO A 367 -78.57 -11.11 19.37
C PRO A 367 -78.39 -12.06 20.56
N LEU A 368 -77.22 -11.90 21.21
CA LEU A 368 -76.82 -12.27 22.59
C LEU A 368 -76.12 -13.63 22.76
N GLN A 369 -74.92 -13.60 23.36
CA GLN A 369 -74.78 -13.94 24.77
C GLN A 369 -73.45 -13.44 25.38
N VAL A 370 -73.55 -13.10 26.66
CA VAL A 370 -72.63 -12.36 27.53
C VAL A 370 -71.95 -13.38 28.47
N PHE A 371 -70.61 -13.28 28.60
CA PHE A 371 -69.68 -13.54 29.73
C PHE A 371 -70.13 -14.36 30.96
N PRO A 372 -69.24 -15.04 31.75
CA PRO A 372 -68.02 -14.44 32.30
C PRO A 372 -66.82 -15.36 32.68
N SER A 373 -65.90 -14.72 33.39
CA SER A 373 -64.45 -14.81 33.59
C SER A 373 -63.94 -15.53 34.86
N LEU A 374 -62.58 -15.67 34.92
CA LEU A 374 -61.63 -15.72 36.08
C LEU A 374 -61.10 -17.11 36.53
N PRO A 375 -59.96 -17.24 37.27
CA PRO A 375 -58.56 -16.94 36.87
C PRO A 375 -57.49 -17.89 37.52
N LEU A 376 -56.19 -17.54 37.36
CA LEU A 376 -55.01 -17.89 38.21
C LEU A 376 -54.51 -19.37 38.17
N ASP A 377 -53.22 -19.70 38.17
CA ASP A 377 -52.03 -18.98 38.62
C ASP A 377 -50.72 -19.65 38.11
N GLN A 378 -49.67 -18.83 37.98
CA GLN A 378 -48.23 -19.09 38.25
C GLN A 378 -47.47 -20.31 37.67
N SER A 379 -46.43 -20.05 36.87
CA SER A 379 -45.02 -20.01 37.36
C SER A 379 -43.96 -20.49 36.33
N SER A 380 -43.05 -19.56 36.00
CA SER A 380 -41.58 -19.73 35.99
C SER A 380 -40.84 -20.49 34.86
N LYS A 381 -40.18 -19.64 34.04
CA LYS A 381 -38.75 -19.62 33.64
C LYS A 381 -38.22 -20.47 32.46
N GLN A 382 -37.27 -19.82 31.80
CA GLN A 382 -36.65 -19.99 30.48
C GLN A 382 -35.70 -21.20 30.30
N PRO A 383 -35.32 -21.52 29.04
CA PRO A 383 -34.45 -22.64 28.67
C PRO A 383 -32.96 -22.27 28.63
N SER A 384 -32.09 -23.26 28.81
CA SER A 384 -30.63 -23.16 28.62
C SER A 384 -30.14 -24.12 27.53
N LEU A 385 -29.24 -23.59 26.68
CA LEU A 385 -28.50 -24.24 25.60
C LEU A 385 -27.46 -25.26 26.09
N MET A 386 -27.17 -26.29 25.29
CA MET A 386 -25.84 -26.92 25.17
C MET A 386 -25.70 -27.84 23.93
N GLY A 387 -24.51 -27.77 23.32
CA GLY A 387 -23.82 -28.83 22.55
C GLY A 387 -24.17 -28.97 21.07
N SER A 388 -23.26 -29.22 20.13
CA SER A 388 -21.81 -29.46 20.20
C SER A 388 -21.24 -29.37 18.77
N HIS A 389 -20.08 -28.72 18.61
CA HIS A 389 -19.26 -28.74 17.41
C HIS A 389 -18.33 -29.97 17.46
N VAL A 390 -18.26 -30.71 16.35
CA VAL A 390 -17.27 -31.78 16.14
C VAL A 390 -16.09 -31.21 15.35
N ILE A 391 -14.92 -31.30 15.96
CA ILE A 391 -13.57 -31.10 15.41
C ILE A 391 -13.00 -32.50 15.13
N ASP A 392 -12.25 -32.70 14.04
CA ASP A 392 -10.86 -33.24 13.99
C ASP A 392 -10.41 -33.60 12.55
N PRO A 393 -9.12 -33.92 12.26
CA PRO A 393 -7.82 -33.46 12.82
C PRO A 393 -6.80 -33.03 11.74
N MET A 394 -5.68 -32.50 12.23
CA MET A 394 -4.45 -32.02 11.58
C MET A 394 -3.54 -33.11 10.99
N GLU A 395 -2.73 -32.76 9.97
CA GLU A 395 -1.26 -32.94 9.86
C GLU A 395 -0.76 -33.06 8.40
N THR A 396 -0.03 -32.03 7.91
CA THR A 396 1.27 -32.10 7.20
C THR A 396 1.51 -30.80 6.42
N LEU A 397 2.15 -29.81 7.04
CA LEU A 397 2.96 -28.81 6.35
C LEU A 397 4.21 -28.55 7.21
N GLY A 398 5.38 -28.73 6.59
CA GLY A 398 6.69 -28.69 7.25
C GLY A 398 7.09 -27.31 7.77
N HIS A 399 8.07 -27.32 8.66
CA HIS A 399 8.61 -26.12 9.29
C HIS A 399 9.25 -25.18 8.25
N ALA A 400 8.93 -23.88 8.38
CA ALA A 400 9.52 -22.81 7.58
C ALA A 400 10.93 -22.44 8.12
N PRO A 401 11.84 -21.90 7.29
CA PRO A 401 13.29 -21.86 7.57
C PRO A 401 13.76 -20.77 8.56
N TYR A 402 12.87 -20.14 9.34
CA TYR A 402 13.22 -18.97 10.16
C TYR A 402 12.56 -18.97 11.53
N ASP A 403 12.70 -20.05 12.29
CA ASP A 403 12.41 -20.03 13.73
C ASP A 403 13.73 -20.04 14.52
N PRO A 404 14.02 -19.02 15.36
CA PRO A 404 15.27 -18.92 16.10
C PRO A 404 15.29 -19.87 17.32
N VAL A 405 16.45 -20.50 17.56
CA VAL A 405 16.77 -21.29 18.77
C VAL A 405 17.13 -20.37 19.94
#